data_AF-A0AAW3PK84-F1
#
_entry.id   AF-A0AAW3PK84-F1
#
_cell.length_a   1.000
_cell.length_b   1.000
_cell.length_c   1.000
_cell.angle_alpha   90.00
_cell.angle_beta   90.00
_cell.angle_gamma   90.00
#
_symmetry.space_group_name_H-M   'P 1'
#
loop_
_entity.id
_entity.type
_entity.pdbx_description
1 polymer ?
#
loop_
_entity_poly.entity_id
_entity_poly.type
_entity_poly.pdbx_seq_one_letter_code
_entity_poly.pdbx_strand_id
1 'polypeptide(L)'
;MTDRAHDVVADCVLFSTADWDEPYWTNKQHTASILASRGWRVLYVESVGFRAPKVGSGRDWARLWRRLWRGMQSLMLGPARRAPNVWVLSPLMVPAKHHWPLLRALNQALLRWTVTRFTRGSRFVAPVVWTYHPYMLDAISRLSRGPLVYHCVDDIGAIPGVDVDAFELAQRELLAGCDAVFTTATALLDKCRPYNANTHFFGNVVDADHFGAALQDAGPLPAELAAIPTPRIVYHGVLSDFKVDFALLHDAARMRPDWHWVLIGEEREGQRSDLAARVAALPNVHRLGYRSYDTLPAYLRGMQVGMLPTLLNDYTRSMFPMKFYEYLAAGLPVVSTPLDFAKVSRPGLLTGGDAASFVAAIDAQLARGRLEPDEVREAVGDNTWERRLDKMLAITFGRDDVRARFGGVA
;
A
#
# COMPACT_ATOMS: atom_id res chain seq x y z
N MET A 1 -36.77 -29.29 13.03
CA MET A 1 -35.49 -28.67 13.45
C MET A 1 -34.80 -28.18 12.20
N THR A 2 -35.12 -26.97 11.78
CA THR A 2 -34.46 -26.28 10.67
C THR A 2 -33.16 -25.70 11.21
N ASP A 3 -32.05 -26.29 10.77
CA ASP A 3 -30.70 -25.83 11.00
C ASP A 3 -30.59 -24.40 10.45
N ARG A 4 -30.64 -23.40 11.34
CA ARG A 4 -30.22 -22.05 10.98
C ARG A 4 -28.72 -22.17 10.79
N ALA A 5 -28.28 -22.24 9.52
CA ALA A 5 -26.93 -21.84 9.18
C ALA A 5 -26.72 -20.47 9.82
N HIS A 6 -26.04 -20.45 10.96
CA HIS A 6 -25.52 -19.23 11.51
C HIS A 6 -24.59 -18.71 10.43
N ASP A 7 -24.94 -17.61 9.76
CA ASP A 7 -23.96 -16.84 8.99
C ASP A 7 -22.78 -16.61 9.93
N VAL A 8 -21.70 -17.38 9.73
CA VAL A 8 -20.51 -17.29 10.57
C VAL A 8 -19.84 -15.99 10.16
N VAL A 9 -20.22 -14.92 10.84
CA VAL A 9 -19.58 -13.62 10.69
C VAL A 9 -18.12 -13.78 11.11
N ALA A 10 -17.25 -13.72 10.13
CA ALA A 10 -15.82 -13.88 10.29
C ALA A 10 -15.19 -12.62 10.91
N ASP A 11 -14.15 -12.79 11.72
CA ASP A 11 -13.53 -11.69 12.44
C ASP A 11 -12.07 -11.52 12.06
N CYS A 12 -11.63 -10.27 11.93
CA CYS A 12 -10.24 -9.91 11.67
C CYS A 12 -9.77 -8.83 12.65
N VAL A 13 -8.62 -9.06 13.28
CA VAL A 13 -7.85 -8.01 13.96
C VAL A 13 -6.65 -7.69 13.07
N LEU A 14 -6.68 -6.51 12.44
CA LEU A 14 -5.68 -6.09 11.47
C LEU A 14 -4.73 -5.06 12.10
N PHE A 15 -3.45 -5.39 12.19
CA PHE A 15 -2.41 -4.48 12.66
C PHE A 15 -1.73 -3.78 11.48
N SER A 16 -2.01 -2.50 11.31
CA SER A 16 -1.59 -1.72 10.14
C SER A 16 -0.25 -1.01 10.35
N THR A 17 0.40 -0.66 9.23
CA THR A 17 1.52 0.30 9.21
C THR A 17 1.12 1.71 8.73
N ALA A 18 -0.16 1.91 8.41
CA ALA A 18 -0.74 3.19 8.02
C ALA A 18 -1.98 3.52 8.88
N ASP A 19 -2.32 4.80 8.94
CA ASP A 19 -3.54 5.28 9.59
C ASP A 19 -4.73 5.12 8.61
N TRP A 20 -5.96 4.97 9.12
CA TRP A 20 -7.13 4.72 8.26
C TRP A 20 -7.43 5.91 7.35
N ASP A 21 -7.32 7.12 7.90
CA ASP A 21 -7.61 8.39 7.21
C ASP A 21 -6.44 8.90 6.35
N GLU A 22 -5.39 8.08 6.13
CA GLU A 22 -4.28 8.47 5.25
C GLU A 22 -4.79 8.64 3.81
N PRO A 23 -4.48 9.75 3.11
CA PRO A 23 -5.00 10.01 1.75
C PRO A 23 -4.54 9.00 0.70
N TYR A 24 -3.34 8.45 0.85
CA TYR A 24 -2.79 7.45 -0.06
C TYR A 24 -3.04 6.06 0.51
N TRP A 25 -4.18 5.46 0.15
CA TRP A 25 -4.51 4.10 0.56
C TRP A 25 -3.50 3.09 0.01
N THR A 26 -3.30 2.03 0.80
CA THR A 26 -2.35 0.97 0.48
C THR A 26 -2.95 -0.38 0.88
N ASN A 27 -2.16 -1.45 0.79
CA ASN A 27 -2.58 -2.82 1.09
C ASN A 27 -3.50 -2.99 2.32
N LYS A 28 -3.22 -2.32 3.44
CA LYS A 28 -3.97 -2.53 4.69
C LYS A 28 -5.40 -2.03 4.61
N GLN A 29 -5.61 -0.83 4.05
CA GLN A 29 -6.94 -0.23 3.94
C GLN A 29 -7.82 -1.01 2.94
N HIS A 30 -7.26 -1.41 1.80
CA HIS A 30 -7.98 -2.23 0.82
C HIS A 30 -8.33 -3.62 1.38
N THR A 31 -7.37 -4.33 1.99
CA THR A 31 -7.64 -5.64 2.62
C THR A 31 -8.75 -5.54 3.68
N ALA A 32 -8.69 -4.54 4.57
CA ALA A 32 -9.72 -4.33 5.58
C ALA A 32 -11.10 -4.04 4.97
N SER A 33 -11.16 -3.19 3.95
CA SER A 33 -12.40 -2.79 3.30
C SER A 33 -13.06 -3.95 2.56
N ILE A 34 -12.28 -4.82 1.92
CA ILE A 34 -12.81 -5.97 1.17
C ILE A 34 -13.24 -7.10 2.09
N LEU A 35 -12.51 -7.34 3.20
CA LEU A 35 -13.01 -8.23 4.24
C LEU A 35 -14.37 -7.74 4.75
N ALA A 36 -14.48 -6.45 5.04
CA ALA A 36 -15.72 -5.85 5.54
C ALA A 36 -16.88 -5.90 4.53
N SER A 37 -16.61 -5.66 3.24
CA SER A 37 -17.62 -5.77 2.18
C SER A 37 -18.13 -7.21 2.00
N ARG A 38 -17.32 -8.20 2.36
CA ARG A 38 -17.68 -9.63 2.42
C ARG A 38 -18.32 -10.05 3.75
N GLY A 39 -18.73 -9.09 4.57
CA GLY A 39 -19.42 -9.34 5.84
C GLY A 39 -18.51 -9.61 7.04
N TRP A 40 -17.17 -9.55 6.90
CA TRP A 40 -16.28 -9.73 8.04
C TRP A 40 -16.33 -8.53 8.99
N ARG A 41 -16.21 -8.76 10.29
CA ARG A 41 -15.97 -7.71 11.28
C ARG A 41 -14.48 -7.46 11.40
N VAL A 42 -14.06 -6.22 11.19
CA VAL A 42 -12.65 -5.84 11.16
C VAL A 42 -12.36 -4.82 12.26
N LEU A 43 -11.47 -5.19 13.18
CA LEU A 43 -10.77 -4.24 14.04
C LEU A 43 -9.47 -3.81 13.35
N TYR A 44 -9.44 -2.61 12.80
CA TYR A 44 -8.26 -2.00 12.21
C TYR A 44 -7.47 -1.24 13.29
N VAL A 45 -6.30 -1.76 13.65
CA VAL A 45 -5.37 -1.12 14.57
C VAL A 45 -4.42 -0.25 13.76
N GLU A 46 -4.48 1.07 13.96
CA GLU A 46 -3.63 2.02 13.24
C GLU A 46 -2.14 1.84 13.57
N SER A 47 -1.29 2.44 12.75
CA SER A 47 0.16 2.37 12.88
C SER A 47 0.61 2.75 14.30
N VAL A 48 1.66 2.10 14.80
CA VAL A 48 2.39 2.52 16.01
C VAL A 48 3.67 3.30 15.69
N GLY A 49 4.02 3.42 14.40
CA GLY A 49 5.24 4.06 13.92
C GLY A 49 6.50 3.19 14.07
N PHE A 50 7.43 3.33 13.13
CA PHE A 50 8.72 2.60 13.10
C PHE A 50 9.94 3.46 13.45
N ARG A 51 9.72 4.76 13.68
CA ARG A 51 10.79 5.76 13.83
C ARG A 51 10.34 6.84 14.78
N ALA A 52 11.31 7.38 15.53
CA ALA A 52 11.05 8.49 16.44
C ALA A 52 10.67 9.77 15.65
N PRO A 53 9.74 10.58 16.16
CA PRO A 53 9.42 11.87 15.54
C PRO A 53 10.66 12.77 15.51
N LYS A 54 10.87 13.48 14.40
CA LYS A 54 11.95 14.47 14.30
C LYS A 54 11.55 15.73 15.08
N VAL A 55 12.40 16.19 15.98
CA VAL A 55 12.18 17.45 16.72
C VAL A 55 12.37 18.62 15.74
N GLY A 56 11.35 19.46 15.58
CA GLY A 56 11.46 20.73 14.82
C GLY A 56 10.43 20.99 13.72
N SER A 57 9.44 20.11 13.48
CA SER A 57 8.34 20.40 12.56
C SER A 57 7.04 20.66 13.34
N GLY A 58 6.43 21.84 13.15
CA GLY A 58 5.21 22.24 13.89
C GLY A 58 3.99 21.34 13.59
N ARG A 59 3.97 20.68 12.43
CA ARG A 59 2.92 19.73 12.03
C ARG A 59 3.16 18.30 12.52
N ASP A 60 4.40 17.86 12.77
CA ASP A 60 4.64 16.58 13.48
C ASP A 60 4.09 16.64 14.91
N TRP A 61 4.17 17.80 15.56
CA TRP A 61 3.52 18.03 16.86
C TRP A 61 1.99 17.97 16.77
N ALA A 62 1.38 18.60 15.76
CA ALA A 62 -0.06 18.49 15.53
C ALA A 62 -0.49 17.04 15.20
N ARG A 63 0.32 16.29 14.46
CA ARG A 63 0.09 14.87 14.18
C ARG A 63 0.23 14.03 15.45
N LEU A 64 1.26 14.25 16.24
CA LEU A 64 1.50 13.55 17.51
C LEU A 64 0.37 13.83 18.49
N TRP A 65 -0.05 15.08 18.63
CA TRP A 65 -1.19 15.48 19.46
C TRP A 65 -2.49 14.83 19.00
N ARG A 66 -2.77 14.84 17.69
CA ARG A 66 -3.94 14.12 17.13
C ARG A 66 -3.90 12.62 17.44
N ARG A 67 -2.72 11.98 17.34
CA ARG A 67 -2.56 10.56 17.66
C ARG A 67 -2.73 10.28 19.15
N LEU A 68 -2.19 11.12 20.03
CA LEU A 68 -2.38 11.02 21.48
C LEU A 68 -3.86 11.21 21.85
N TRP A 69 -4.52 12.22 21.27
CA TRP A 69 -5.94 12.48 21.51
C TRP A 69 -6.83 11.33 21.02
N ARG A 70 -6.64 10.87 19.78
CA ARG A 70 -7.36 9.71 19.23
C ARG A 70 -7.04 8.43 20.01
N GLY A 71 -5.80 8.27 20.48
CA GLY A 71 -5.39 7.17 21.34
C GLY A 71 -6.10 7.19 22.69
N MET A 72 -6.20 8.36 23.32
CA MET A 72 -6.95 8.54 24.56
C MET A 72 -8.45 8.33 24.37
N GLN A 73 -9.03 8.84 23.27
CA GLN A 73 -10.42 8.57 22.90
C GLN A 73 -10.66 7.08 22.70
N SER A 74 -9.78 6.40 21.97
CA SER A 74 -9.84 4.94 21.74
C SER A 74 -9.72 4.15 23.04
N LEU A 75 -8.90 4.64 23.98
CA LEU A 75 -8.75 4.04 25.30
C LEU A 75 -10.01 4.17 26.16
N MET A 76 -10.65 5.34 26.16
CA MET A 76 -11.79 5.65 27.02
C MET A 76 -13.13 5.20 26.41
N LEU A 77 -13.37 5.52 25.14
CA LEU A 77 -14.63 5.32 24.43
C LEU A 77 -14.65 4.05 23.57
N GLY A 78 -13.48 3.47 23.32
CA GLY A 78 -13.31 2.34 22.40
C GLY A 78 -13.08 2.77 20.95
N PRO A 79 -12.78 1.79 20.06
CA PRO A 79 -12.57 2.00 18.63
C PRO A 79 -13.77 2.67 17.93
N ALA A 80 -13.52 3.68 17.12
CA ALA A 80 -14.56 4.37 16.35
C ALA A 80 -14.96 3.54 15.12
N ARG A 81 -16.26 3.40 14.85
CA ARG A 81 -16.73 2.79 13.60
C ARG A 81 -16.51 3.77 12.44
N ARG A 82 -15.71 3.37 11.45
CA ARG A 82 -15.38 4.22 10.28
C ARG A 82 -16.06 3.77 8.99
N ALA A 83 -16.45 2.51 8.91
CA ALA A 83 -17.22 1.95 7.80
C ALA A 83 -18.15 0.84 8.33
N PRO A 84 -19.10 0.33 7.51
CA PRO A 84 -19.80 -0.91 7.82
C PRO A 84 -18.80 -2.02 8.19
N ASN A 85 -18.99 -2.64 9.36
CA ASN A 85 -18.12 -3.69 9.89
C ASN A 85 -16.63 -3.33 10.11
N VAL A 86 -16.23 -2.04 10.02
CA VAL A 86 -14.85 -1.61 10.31
C VAL A 86 -14.82 -0.68 11.52
N TRP A 87 -14.07 -1.09 12.54
CA TRP A 87 -13.74 -0.30 13.71
C TRP A 87 -12.26 0.06 13.70
N VAL A 88 -11.93 1.32 13.91
CA VAL A 88 -10.56 1.83 13.90
C VAL A 88 -10.11 2.14 15.31
N LEU A 89 -9.04 1.46 15.75
CA LEU A 89 -8.37 1.66 17.02
C LEU A 89 -7.07 2.43 16.77
N SER A 90 -6.99 3.66 17.27
CA SER A 90 -5.74 4.39 17.35
C SER A 90 -5.00 3.99 18.63
N PRO A 91 -3.81 3.39 18.57
CA PRO A 91 -3.09 2.97 19.78
C PRO A 91 -2.55 4.20 20.53
N LEU A 92 -2.81 4.28 21.83
CA LEU A 92 -2.12 5.25 22.70
C LEU A 92 -0.69 4.77 22.93
N MET A 93 0.27 5.44 22.31
CA MET A 93 1.69 5.12 22.43
C MET A 93 2.39 6.26 23.18
N VAL A 94 3.04 5.94 24.31
CA VAL A 94 3.94 6.90 24.96
C VAL A 94 5.18 7.02 24.07
N PRO A 95 5.51 8.22 23.55
CA PRO A 95 6.67 8.41 22.69
C PRO A 95 7.94 8.13 23.48
N ALA A 96 8.69 7.10 23.07
CA ALA A 96 9.99 6.81 23.62
C ALA A 96 10.85 6.14 22.55
N LYS A 97 12.16 6.31 22.64
CA LYS A 97 13.11 5.53 21.85
C LYS A 97 12.91 4.04 22.17
N HIS A 98 12.96 3.18 21.17
CA HIS A 98 12.70 1.73 21.30
C HIS A 98 13.59 1.00 22.34
N HIS A 99 14.66 1.65 22.80
CA HIS A 99 15.61 1.14 23.78
C HIS A 99 15.16 1.15 25.25
N TRP A 100 13.96 1.63 25.61
CA TRP A 100 13.46 1.59 27.00
C TRP A 100 12.50 0.41 27.20
N PRO A 101 12.96 -0.72 27.78
CA PRO A 101 12.20 -1.98 27.77
C PRO A 101 10.90 -1.87 28.56
N LEU A 102 10.89 -1.09 29.64
CA LEU A 102 9.71 -0.89 30.49
C LEU A 102 8.60 -0.13 29.75
N LEU A 103 8.93 0.93 29.01
CA LEU A 103 7.94 1.67 28.21
C LEU A 103 7.45 0.85 27.03
N ARG A 104 8.32 0.06 26.40
CA ARG A 104 7.91 -0.91 25.38
C ARG A 104 6.90 -1.90 25.95
N ALA A 105 7.19 -2.49 27.12
CA ALA A 105 6.29 -3.42 27.79
C ALA A 105 4.95 -2.76 28.15
N LEU A 106 4.97 -1.50 28.63
CA LEU A 106 3.76 -0.72 28.92
C LEU A 106 2.92 -0.46 27.67
N ASN A 107 3.52 0.04 26.59
CA ASN A 107 2.84 0.29 25.32
C ASN A 107 2.20 -1.00 24.77
N GLN A 108 2.93 -2.13 24.81
CA GLN A 108 2.43 -3.43 24.39
C GLN A 108 1.31 -3.96 25.30
N ALA A 109 1.42 -3.74 26.62
CA ALA A 109 0.37 -4.11 27.57
C ALA A 109 -0.91 -3.31 27.35
N LEU A 110 -0.79 -1.99 27.12
CA LEU A 110 -1.91 -1.10 26.85
C LEU A 110 -2.61 -1.47 25.54
N LEU A 111 -1.83 -1.68 24.47
CA LEU A 111 -2.36 -2.12 23.17
C LEU A 111 -3.09 -3.46 23.27
N ARG A 112 -2.48 -4.43 23.94
CA ARG A 112 -3.12 -5.73 24.19
C ARG A 112 -4.42 -5.58 24.96
N TRP A 113 -4.44 -4.74 26.00
CA TRP A 113 -5.62 -4.49 26.81
C TRP A 113 -6.75 -3.86 25.99
N THR A 114 -6.48 -2.82 25.19
CA THR A 114 -7.50 -2.17 24.35
C THR A 114 -8.06 -3.12 23.30
N VAL A 115 -7.19 -3.87 22.60
CA VAL A 115 -7.62 -4.89 21.63
C VAL A 115 -8.46 -5.96 22.32
N THR A 116 -7.99 -6.53 23.43
CA THR A 116 -8.71 -7.60 24.16
C THR A 116 -10.06 -7.14 24.71
N ARG A 117 -10.11 -5.93 25.27
CA ARG A 117 -11.34 -5.32 25.78
C ARG A 117 -12.37 -5.19 24.66
N PHE A 118 -11.95 -4.69 23.50
CA PHE A 118 -12.84 -4.53 22.35
C PHE A 118 -13.27 -5.87 21.78
N THR A 119 -12.34 -6.79 21.50
CA THR A 119 -12.68 -8.09 20.89
C THR A 119 -13.62 -8.91 21.78
N ARG A 120 -13.42 -8.89 23.11
CA ARG A 120 -14.35 -9.52 24.06
C ARG A 120 -15.70 -8.81 24.12
N GLY A 121 -15.71 -7.47 24.20
CA GLY A 121 -16.95 -6.68 24.25
C GLY A 121 -17.80 -6.82 22.99
N SER A 122 -17.16 -6.88 21.82
CA SER A 122 -17.78 -7.07 20.51
C SER A 122 -18.00 -8.55 20.15
N ARG A 123 -17.67 -9.49 21.05
CA ARG A 123 -17.82 -10.94 20.85
C ARG A 123 -17.16 -11.44 19.56
N PHE A 124 -15.91 -11.05 19.34
CA PHE A 124 -15.09 -11.65 18.28
C PHE A 124 -14.77 -13.10 18.67
N VAL A 125 -14.90 -14.02 17.72
CA VAL A 125 -14.71 -15.47 17.91
C VAL A 125 -13.54 -15.91 17.03
N ALA A 126 -12.43 -16.27 17.67
CA ALA A 126 -11.21 -16.73 17.01
C ALA A 126 -10.81 -15.88 15.77
N PRO A 127 -10.66 -14.55 15.91
CA PRO A 127 -10.37 -13.68 14.79
C PRO A 127 -9.05 -14.05 14.11
N VAL A 128 -9.00 -13.96 12.78
CA VAL A 128 -7.71 -13.94 12.08
C VAL A 128 -6.96 -12.70 12.54
N VAL A 129 -5.69 -12.86 12.89
CA VAL A 129 -4.81 -11.74 13.17
C VAL A 129 -3.99 -11.48 11.92
N TRP A 130 -4.25 -10.35 11.26
CA TRP A 130 -3.55 -9.96 10.05
C TRP A 130 -2.62 -8.79 10.34
N THR A 131 -1.32 -9.01 10.37
CA THR A 131 -0.35 -7.96 10.70
C THR A 131 0.50 -7.57 9.50
N TYR A 132 0.78 -6.27 9.39
CA TYR A 132 1.77 -5.68 8.48
C TYR A 132 3.01 -5.22 9.25
N HIS A 133 3.07 -5.48 10.57
CA HIS A 133 3.96 -4.81 11.49
C HIS A 133 4.67 -5.81 12.43
N PRO A 134 5.99 -6.04 12.26
CA PRO A 134 6.76 -7.01 13.05
C PRO A 134 6.68 -6.84 14.56
N TYR A 135 6.71 -5.60 15.06
CA TYR A 135 6.70 -5.32 16.50
C TYR A 135 5.37 -5.63 17.22
N MET A 136 4.36 -6.18 16.54
CA MET A 136 3.05 -6.48 17.14
C MET A 136 2.98 -7.86 17.78
N LEU A 137 3.99 -8.73 17.58
CA LEU A 137 3.98 -10.10 18.10
C LEU A 137 3.70 -10.15 19.61
N ASP A 138 4.32 -9.25 20.38
CA ASP A 138 4.08 -9.15 21.82
C ASP A 138 2.60 -8.95 22.13
N ALA A 139 1.93 -7.96 21.52
CA ALA A 139 0.51 -7.71 21.70
C ALA A 139 -0.36 -8.89 21.25
N ILE A 140 0.03 -9.56 20.15
CA ILE A 140 -0.71 -10.65 19.50
C ILE A 140 -0.65 -11.96 20.28
N SER A 141 0.52 -12.32 20.83
CA SER A 141 0.82 -13.64 21.42
C SER A 141 -0.15 -14.11 22.50
N ARG A 142 -0.89 -13.19 23.14
CA ARG A 142 -1.83 -13.46 24.23
C ARG A 142 -3.30 -13.24 23.86
N LEU A 143 -3.58 -12.90 22.60
CA LEU A 143 -4.95 -12.76 22.11
C LEU A 143 -5.52 -14.15 21.83
N SER A 144 -6.79 -14.36 22.19
CA SER A 144 -7.55 -15.48 21.63
C SER A 144 -7.78 -15.17 20.15
N ARG A 145 -7.18 -15.97 19.27
CA ARG A 145 -7.15 -15.75 17.83
C ARG A 145 -7.31 -17.07 17.06
N GLY A 146 -7.73 -16.96 15.82
CA GLY A 146 -7.51 -17.95 14.78
C GLY A 146 -6.10 -17.80 14.20
N PRO A 147 -5.92 -17.99 12.87
CA PRO A 147 -4.61 -17.90 12.22
C PRO A 147 -3.94 -16.52 12.40
N LEU A 148 -2.61 -16.51 12.46
CA LEU A 148 -1.74 -15.35 12.41
C LEU A 148 -1.13 -15.23 11.02
N VAL A 149 -1.48 -14.16 10.32
CA VAL A 149 -1.00 -13.83 8.99
C VAL A 149 -0.05 -12.63 9.08
N TYR A 150 1.13 -12.76 8.49
CA TYR A 150 2.01 -11.62 8.25
C TYR A 150 2.03 -11.26 6.76
N HIS A 151 1.66 -10.03 6.44
CA HIS A 151 1.69 -9.51 5.07
C HIS A 151 2.82 -8.49 4.94
N CYS A 152 3.97 -8.98 4.47
CA CYS A 152 5.21 -8.23 4.27
C CYS A 152 5.13 -7.45 2.94
N VAL A 153 4.77 -6.16 3.02
CA VAL A 153 4.49 -5.32 1.84
C VAL A 153 5.68 -4.47 1.40
N ASP A 154 6.52 -4.08 2.33
CA ASP A 154 7.63 -3.15 2.11
C ASP A 154 8.83 -3.63 2.94
N ASP A 155 10.03 -3.35 2.45
CA ASP A 155 11.26 -3.56 3.22
C ASP A 155 11.44 -2.43 4.24
N ILE A 156 10.66 -2.49 5.33
CA ILE A 156 10.63 -1.42 6.34
C ILE A 156 11.98 -1.26 7.04
N GLY A 157 12.75 -2.35 7.17
CA GLY A 157 14.12 -2.30 7.70
C GLY A 157 15.05 -1.42 6.85
N ALA A 158 14.83 -1.34 5.54
CA ALA A 158 15.61 -0.48 4.64
C ALA A 158 15.17 1.00 4.65
N ILE A 159 14.14 1.38 5.42
CA ILE A 159 13.69 2.78 5.49
C ILE A 159 14.67 3.60 6.35
N PRO A 160 15.12 4.78 5.89
CA PRO A 160 15.98 5.66 6.69
C PRO A 160 15.40 5.99 8.06
N GLY A 161 16.20 5.72 9.10
CA GLY A 161 15.88 5.99 10.50
C GLY A 161 15.19 4.85 11.25
N VAL A 162 15.01 3.68 10.63
CA VAL A 162 14.59 2.45 11.30
C VAL A 162 15.82 1.74 11.90
N ASP A 163 15.65 1.19 13.11
CA ASP A 163 16.65 0.32 13.74
C ASP A 163 16.58 -1.07 13.09
N VAL A 164 17.54 -1.34 12.19
CA VAL A 164 17.55 -2.54 11.35
C VAL A 164 17.64 -3.81 12.18
N ASP A 165 18.52 -3.86 13.17
CA ASP A 165 18.75 -5.05 13.99
C ASP A 165 17.51 -5.37 14.83
N ALA A 166 16.91 -4.35 15.45
CA ALA A 166 15.68 -4.53 16.20
C ALA A 166 14.51 -4.97 15.30
N PHE A 167 14.42 -4.43 14.08
CA PHE A 167 13.39 -4.79 13.11
C PHE A 167 13.54 -6.23 12.63
N GLU A 168 14.74 -6.62 12.20
CA GLU A 168 15.06 -7.96 11.72
C GLU A 168 14.82 -9.02 12.80
N LEU A 169 15.22 -8.76 14.05
CA LEU A 169 14.94 -9.64 15.17
C LEU A 169 13.43 -9.85 15.37
N ALA A 170 12.67 -8.75 15.46
CA ALA A 170 11.22 -8.81 15.64
C ALA A 170 10.51 -9.50 14.45
N GLN A 171 11.02 -9.30 13.23
CA GLN A 171 10.48 -9.93 12.04
C GLN A 171 10.73 -11.44 12.05
N ARG A 172 11.92 -11.90 12.43
CA ARG A 172 12.23 -13.33 12.54
C ARG A 172 11.37 -14.02 13.58
N GLU A 173 11.19 -13.41 14.75
CA GLU A 173 10.30 -13.92 15.80
C GLU A 173 8.85 -14.00 15.31
N LEU A 174 8.36 -12.97 14.61
CA LEU A 174 7.01 -12.97 14.04
C LEU A 174 6.86 -14.08 12.99
N LEU A 175 7.80 -14.19 12.06
CA LEU A 175 7.78 -15.18 10.99
C LEU A 175 7.69 -16.61 11.55
N ALA A 176 8.46 -16.93 12.58
CA ALA A 176 8.43 -18.25 13.21
C ALA A 176 7.06 -18.62 13.82
N GLY A 177 6.26 -17.63 14.23
CA GLY A 177 4.93 -17.83 14.82
C GLY A 177 3.75 -17.67 13.86
N CYS A 178 3.98 -17.32 12.59
CA CYS A 178 2.91 -17.09 11.61
C CYS A 178 2.40 -18.39 11.00
N ASP A 179 1.08 -18.47 10.85
CA ASP A 179 0.39 -19.56 10.15
C ASP A 179 0.51 -19.39 8.63
N ALA A 180 0.57 -18.16 8.12
CA ALA A 180 0.86 -17.86 6.71
C ALA A 180 1.60 -16.53 6.57
N VAL A 181 2.47 -16.43 5.57
CA VAL A 181 3.18 -15.19 5.24
C VAL A 181 2.97 -14.85 3.77
N PHE A 182 2.63 -13.60 3.49
CA PHE A 182 2.44 -13.10 2.13
C PHE A 182 3.41 -11.95 1.86
N THR A 183 4.07 -11.98 0.69
CA THR A 183 5.04 -10.95 0.30
C THR A 183 4.69 -10.33 -1.04
N THR A 184 4.94 -9.04 -1.18
CA THR A 184 4.62 -8.27 -2.42
C THR A 184 5.77 -8.20 -3.41
N ALA A 185 6.96 -8.66 -3.02
CA ALA A 185 8.17 -8.71 -3.84
C ALA A 185 8.93 -10.02 -3.62
N THR A 186 9.61 -10.49 -4.65
CA THR A 186 10.43 -11.71 -4.59
C THR A 186 11.59 -11.56 -3.59
N ALA A 187 12.23 -10.40 -3.54
CA ALA A 187 13.25 -10.11 -2.52
C ALA A 187 12.71 -10.27 -1.08
N LEU A 188 11.44 -9.90 -0.83
CA LEU A 188 10.80 -10.10 0.47
C LEU A 188 10.45 -11.57 0.71
N LEU A 189 10.06 -12.32 -0.33
CA LEU A 189 9.90 -13.78 -0.26
C LEU A 189 11.20 -14.44 0.20
N ASP A 190 12.32 -14.11 -0.44
CA ASP A 190 13.63 -14.68 -0.14
C ASP A 190 14.10 -14.33 1.29
N LYS A 191 13.74 -13.15 1.80
CA LYS A 191 13.99 -12.76 3.19
C LYS A 191 13.13 -13.53 4.20
N CYS A 192 11.86 -13.78 3.89
CA CYS A 192 10.91 -14.35 4.84
C CYS A 192 10.93 -15.90 4.88
N ARG A 193 11.11 -16.54 3.71
CA ARG A 193 11.03 -18.00 3.54
C ARG A 193 11.99 -18.81 4.43
N PRO A 194 13.22 -18.36 4.74
CA PRO A 194 14.10 -19.07 5.67
C PRO A 194 13.54 -19.22 7.10
N TYR A 195 12.61 -18.34 7.50
CA TYR A 195 12.03 -18.33 8.85
C TYR A 195 10.57 -18.80 8.88
N ASN A 196 9.91 -18.94 7.72
CA ASN A 196 8.56 -19.49 7.62
C ASN A 196 8.36 -20.24 6.28
N ALA A 197 8.10 -21.54 6.34
CA ALA A 197 7.93 -22.37 5.14
C ALA A 197 6.63 -22.08 4.37
N ASN A 198 5.61 -21.52 5.03
CA ASN A 198 4.33 -21.13 4.43
C ASN A 198 4.35 -19.66 3.96
N THR A 199 5.45 -19.26 3.30
CA THR A 199 5.63 -17.93 2.72
C THR A 199 5.33 -17.95 1.23
N HIS A 200 4.44 -17.06 0.77
CA HIS A 200 3.97 -16.99 -0.61
C HIS A 200 4.16 -15.59 -1.19
N PHE A 201 4.52 -15.53 -2.47
CA PHE A 201 4.60 -14.29 -3.22
C PHE A 201 3.25 -13.95 -3.86
N PHE A 202 2.71 -12.79 -3.51
CA PHE A 202 1.58 -12.16 -4.16
C PHE A 202 1.89 -10.68 -4.39
N GLY A 203 2.21 -10.34 -5.64
CA GLY A 203 2.51 -8.97 -6.05
C GLY A 203 1.42 -7.96 -5.67
N ASN A 204 1.73 -6.69 -5.84
CA ASN A 204 0.69 -5.65 -5.71
C ASN A 204 -0.37 -5.79 -6.79
N VAL A 205 -1.55 -5.22 -6.54
CA VAL A 205 -2.78 -5.41 -7.33
C VAL A 205 -3.50 -4.08 -7.49
N VAL A 206 -4.61 -4.09 -8.23
CA VAL A 206 -5.40 -2.90 -8.54
C VAL A 206 -6.87 -3.08 -8.18
N ASP A 207 -7.56 -1.97 -7.94
CA ASP A 207 -9.01 -1.88 -8.05
C ASP A 207 -9.35 -1.68 -9.54
N ALA A 208 -9.59 -2.80 -10.23
CA ALA A 208 -9.75 -2.80 -11.69
C ALA A 208 -11.00 -2.05 -12.13
N ASP A 209 -12.08 -2.08 -11.35
CA ASP A 209 -13.32 -1.36 -11.67
C ASP A 209 -13.10 0.14 -11.54
N HIS A 210 -12.44 0.58 -10.46
CA HIS A 210 -12.14 2.00 -10.23
C HIS A 210 -11.25 2.59 -11.33
N PHE A 211 -10.09 1.98 -11.58
CA PHE A 211 -9.15 2.50 -12.58
C PHE A 211 -9.60 2.22 -14.02
N GLY A 212 -10.34 1.14 -14.24
CA GLY A 212 -10.96 0.79 -15.52
C GLY A 212 -11.99 1.81 -16.01
N ALA A 213 -12.54 2.65 -15.11
CA ALA A 213 -13.37 3.78 -15.50
C ALA A 213 -12.67 4.75 -16.47
N ALA A 214 -11.32 4.77 -16.49
CA ALA A 214 -10.55 5.57 -17.45
C ALA A 214 -10.64 5.07 -18.90
N LEU A 215 -11.12 3.84 -19.14
CA LEU A 215 -11.37 3.29 -20.47
C LEU A 215 -12.69 3.78 -21.07
N GLN A 216 -13.59 4.29 -20.23
CA GLN A 216 -14.90 4.77 -20.66
C GLN A 216 -14.80 6.22 -21.12
N ASP A 217 -15.60 6.58 -22.13
CA ASP A 217 -15.81 7.99 -22.46
C ASP A 217 -16.79 8.61 -21.47
N ALA A 218 -16.24 9.16 -20.38
CA ALA A 218 -17.00 9.76 -19.29
C ALA A 218 -17.14 11.29 -19.42
N GLY A 219 -17.03 11.85 -20.64
CA GLY A 219 -17.20 13.28 -20.90
C GLY A 219 -15.89 14.09 -20.91
N PRO A 220 -15.91 15.41 -20.64
CA PRO A 220 -14.73 16.25 -20.77
C PRO A 220 -13.65 15.89 -19.75
N LEU A 221 -12.37 16.08 -20.12
CA LEU A 221 -11.26 15.93 -19.18
C LEU A 221 -11.34 17.02 -18.09
N PRO A 222 -10.75 16.79 -16.90
CA PRO A 222 -10.54 17.87 -15.93
C PRO A 222 -9.90 19.09 -16.60
N ALA A 223 -10.44 20.29 -16.36
CA ALA A 223 -10.12 21.50 -17.14
C ALA A 223 -8.61 21.82 -17.17
N GLU A 224 -7.94 21.67 -16.02
CA GLU A 224 -6.49 21.87 -15.93
C GLU A 224 -5.68 20.86 -16.76
N LEU A 225 -6.17 19.62 -16.89
CA LEU A 225 -5.54 18.60 -17.72
C LEU A 225 -5.81 18.85 -19.21
N ALA A 226 -7.03 19.29 -19.53
CA ALA A 226 -7.41 19.66 -20.89
C ALA A 226 -6.55 20.81 -21.45
N ALA A 227 -6.07 21.71 -20.58
CA ALA A 227 -5.17 22.80 -20.93
C ALA A 227 -3.72 22.36 -21.26
N ILE A 228 -3.33 21.13 -20.90
CA ILE A 228 -1.99 20.59 -21.16
C ILE A 228 -2.00 19.91 -22.54
N PRO A 229 -1.08 20.23 -23.49
CA PRO A 229 -1.06 19.56 -24.79
C PRO A 229 -0.65 18.08 -24.68
N THR A 230 -0.77 17.33 -25.78
CA THR A 230 -0.32 15.94 -25.90
C THR A 230 1.02 15.86 -26.65
N PRO A 231 1.86 14.84 -26.40
CA PRO A 231 1.63 13.69 -25.52
C PRO A 231 1.87 13.99 -24.03
N ARG A 232 1.06 13.36 -23.16
CA ARG A 232 1.09 13.49 -21.69
C ARG A 232 1.58 12.20 -21.04
N ILE A 233 2.62 12.31 -20.24
CA ILE A 233 3.28 11.20 -19.53
C ILE A 233 3.08 11.41 -18.04
N VAL A 234 2.50 10.43 -17.34
CA VAL A 234 2.03 10.62 -15.96
C VAL A 234 2.82 9.83 -14.94
N TYR A 235 3.19 10.49 -13.85
CA TYR A 235 3.43 9.84 -12.57
C TYR A 235 2.38 10.32 -11.57
N HIS A 236 1.67 9.41 -10.91
CA HIS A 236 0.88 9.76 -9.73
C HIS A 236 1.41 9.12 -8.45
N GLY A 237 1.23 9.81 -7.33
CA GLY A 237 1.61 9.37 -5.99
C GLY A 237 2.56 10.33 -5.30
N VAL A 238 3.01 9.93 -4.11
CA VAL A 238 3.91 10.74 -3.29
C VAL A 238 5.22 11.01 -4.03
N LEU A 239 5.61 12.29 -4.09
CA LEU A 239 6.85 12.79 -4.68
C LEU A 239 7.96 12.75 -3.62
N SER A 240 8.60 11.60 -3.44
CA SER A 240 9.67 11.46 -2.45
C SER A 240 11.01 11.29 -3.14
N ASP A 241 12.01 12.09 -2.76
CA ASP A 241 13.38 12.03 -3.30
C ASP A 241 14.12 10.72 -3.00
N PHE A 242 13.64 9.98 -2.01
CA PHE A 242 14.12 8.63 -1.71
C PHE A 242 13.45 7.54 -2.56
N LYS A 243 12.37 7.86 -3.30
CA LYS A 243 11.63 6.89 -4.13
C LYS A 243 11.62 7.26 -5.61
N VAL A 244 11.50 8.54 -5.94
CA VAL A 244 11.39 9.07 -7.29
C VAL A 244 12.76 9.55 -7.74
N ASP A 245 13.19 9.08 -8.90
CA ASP A 245 14.42 9.53 -9.55
C ASP A 245 14.17 10.86 -10.27
N PHE A 246 14.28 11.95 -9.50
CA PHE A 246 14.13 13.28 -10.07
C PHE A 246 15.28 13.66 -11.02
N ALA A 247 16.44 13.00 -10.96
CA ALA A 247 17.55 13.25 -11.89
C ALA A 247 17.16 12.72 -13.27
N LEU A 248 16.71 11.46 -13.31
CA LEU A 248 16.18 10.83 -14.51
C LEU A 248 15.05 11.66 -15.13
N LEU A 249 14.08 12.10 -14.31
CA LEU A 249 12.97 12.94 -14.79
C LEU A 249 13.45 14.27 -15.36
N HIS A 250 14.38 14.94 -14.69
CA HIS A 250 14.93 16.21 -15.15
C HIS A 250 15.60 16.05 -16.52
N ASP A 251 16.44 15.04 -16.68
CA ASP A 251 17.21 14.83 -17.90
C ASP A 251 16.31 14.35 -19.04
N ALA A 252 15.39 13.41 -18.78
CA ALA A 252 14.41 12.95 -19.77
C ALA A 252 13.49 14.08 -20.24
N ALA A 253 13.01 14.95 -19.34
CA ALA A 253 12.14 16.06 -19.70
C ALA A 253 12.85 17.11 -20.56
N ARG A 254 14.16 17.33 -20.36
CA ARG A 254 14.98 18.21 -21.20
C ARG A 254 15.26 17.61 -22.59
N MET A 255 15.35 16.29 -22.70
CA MET A 255 15.53 15.61 -23.98
C MET A 255 14.29 15.69 -24.88
N ARG A 256 13.09 15.84 -24.29
CA ARG A 256 11.80 15.89 -25.00
C ARG A 256 10.97 17.11 -24.60
N PRO A 257 11.35 18.32 -25.08
CA PRO A 257 10.61 19.55 -24.79
C PRO A 257 9.20 19.56 -25.42
N ASP A 258 8.95 18.69 -26.41
CA ASP A 258 7.68 18.46 -27.09
C ASP A 258 6.70 17.57 -26.29
N TRP A 259 7.16 16.94 -25.21
CA TRP A 259 6.34 16.09 -24.35
C TRP A 259 5.92 16.81 -23.07
N HIS A 260 4.77 16.45 -22.53
CA HIS A 260 4.23 17.03 -21.31
C HIS A 260 4.25 16.04 -20.15
N TRP A 261 5.08 16.33 -19.16
CA TRP A 261 5.33 15.46 -18.01
C TRP A 261 4.43 15.86 -16.85
N VAL A 262 3.41 15.07 -16.56
CA VAL A 262 2.39 15.38 -15.56
C VAL A 262 2.69 14.64 -14.25
N LEU A 263 2.89 15.40 -13.18
CA LEU A 263 3.13 14.90 -11.84
C LEU A 263 1.88 15.16 -10.97
N ILE A 264 1.20 14.09 -10.57
CA ILE A 264 0.00 14.13 -9.73
C ILE A 264 0.35 13.63 -8.33
N GLY A 265 0.48 14.53 -7.38
CA GLY A 265 0.82 14.22 -6.00
C GLY A 265 1.64 15.32 -5.35
N GLU A 266 2.00 15.08 -4.10
CA GLU A 266 2.73 16.05 -3.27
C GLU A 266 4.01 15.45 -2.72
N GLU A 267 4.99 16.33 -2.47
CA GLU A 267 6.16 15.97 -1.68
C GLU A 267 5.72 15.66 -0.25
N ARG A 268 6.39 14.70 0.40
CA ARG A 268 6.10 14.46 1.82
C ARG A 268 6.46 15.69 2.62
N GLU A 269 5.67 15.94 3.66
CA GLU A 269 5.97 17.00 4.59
C GLU A 269 7.38 16.89 5.18
N GLY A 270 8.10 18.02 5.21
CA GLY A 270 9.48 18.09 5.67
C GLY A 270 10.52 17.58 4.66
N GLN A 271 10.11 17.04 3.52
CA GLN A 271 10.97 16.83 2.37
C GLN A 271 10.97 18.10 1.50
N ARG A 272 12.16 18.56 1.14
CA ARG A 272 12.37 19.57 0.12
C ARG A 272 13.53 19.08 -0.73
N SER A 273 13.19 18.59 -1.92
CA SER A 273 14.21 18.16 -2.86
C SER A 273 14.51 19.30 -3.81
N ASP A 274 15.75 19.79 -3.78
CA ASP A 274 16.24 20.77 -4.77
C ASP A 274 16.05 20.25 -6.20
N LEU A 275 16.18 18.93 -6.38
CA LEU A 275 16.01 18.28 -7.67
C LEU A 275 14.55 18.23 -8.11
N ALA A 276 13.61 17.95 -7.19
CA ALA A 276 12.19 18.06 -7.49
C ALA A 276 11.79 19.50 -7.86
N ALA A 277 12.38 20.50 -7.20
CA ALA A 277 12.18 21.91 -7.53
C ALA A 277 12.72 22.26 -8.93
N ARG A 278 13.89 21.71 -9.32
CA ARG A 278 14.45 21.88 -10.68
C ARG A 278 13.58 21.23 -11.75
N VAL A 279 13.08 20.02 -11.50
CA VAL A 279 12.12 19.34 -12.39
C VAL A 279 10.86 20.19 -12.56
N ALA A 280 10.32 20.71 -11.45
CA ALA A 280 9.13 21.56 -11.46
C ALA A 280 9.30 22.89 -12.22
N ALA A 281 10.54 23.37 -12.39
CA ALA A 281 10.84 24.60 -13.10
C ALA A 281 10.93 24.43 -14.63
N LEU A 282 10.91 23.20 -15.14
CA LEU A 282 10.93 22.94 -16.58
C LEU A 282 9.58 23.31 -17.21
N PRO A 283 9.57 23.99 -18.38
CA PRO A 283 8.34 24.54 -18.97
C PRO A 283 7.35 23.46 -19.46
N ASN A 284 7.82 22.23 -19.63
CA ASN A 284 7.04 21.09 -20.10
C ASN A 284 6.69 20.10 -18.97
N VAL A 285 6.97 20.46 -17.71
CA VAL A 285 6.59 19.69 -16.52
C VAL A 285 5.41 20.37 -15.83
N HIS A 286 4.35 19.60 -15.56
CA HIS A 286 3.10 20.08 -14.98
C HIS A 286 2.85 19.40 -13.63
N ARG A 287 2.90 20.18 -12.53
CA ARG A 287 2.56 19.68 -11.19
C ARG A 287 1.12 20.00 -10.87
N LEU A 288 0.27 18.98 -10.80
CA LEU A 288 -1.14 19.16 -10.46
C LEU A 288 -1.36 19.17 -8.94
N GLY A 289 -0.40 18.69 -8.14
CA GLY A 289 -0.58 18.52 -6.69
C GLY A 289 -1.44 17.30 -6.36
N TYR A 290 -1.92 17.22 -5.13
CA TYR A 290 -2.72 16.06 -4.69
C TYR A 290 -4.06 15.97 -5.41
N ARG A 291 -4.39 14.78 -5.93
CA ARG A 291 -5.73 14.42 -6.38
C ARG A 291 -6.20 13.20 -5.59
N SER A 292 -7.46 13.21 -5.18
CA SER A 292 -8.04 12.10 -4.42
C SER A 292 -8.08 10.83 -5.28
N TYR A 293 -8.00 9.68 -4.61
CA TYR A 293 -8.10 8.37 -5.23
C TYR A 293 -9.26 8.28 -6.23
N ASP A 294 -10.46 8.73 -5.80
CA ASP A 294 -11.70 8.73 -6.58
C ASP A 294 -11.60 9.49 -7.91
N THR A 295 -10.74 10.51 -8.00
CA THR A 295 -10.62 11.36 -9.19
C THR A 295 -9.54 10.90 -10.16
N LEU A 296 -8.59 10.07 -9.72
CA LEU A 296 -7.45 9.65 -10.53
C LEU A 296 -7.83 9.04 -11.89
N PRO A 297 -8.88 8.19 -12.02
CA PRO A 297 -9.25 7.63 -13.33
C PRO A 297 -9.55 8.71 -14.37
N ALA A 298 -10.19 9.82 -13.97
CA ALA A 298 -10.50 10.93 -14.87
C ALA A 298 -9.24 11.63 -15.41
N TYR A 299 -8.16 11.70 -14.60
CA TYR A 299 -6.88 12.22 -15.06
C TYR A 299 -6.16 11.21 -15.96
N LEU A 300 -6.10 9.94 -15.57
CA LEU A 300 -5.40 8.90 -16.32
C LEU A 300 -5.99 8.67 -17.72
N ARG A 301 -7.30 8.90 -17.89
CA ARG A 301 -7.96 8.88 -19.20
C ARG A 301 -7.32 9.83 -20.22
N GLY A 302 -6.81 10.97 -19.77
CA GLY A 302 -6.18 11.98 -20.63
C GLY A 302 -4.69 11.73 -20.93
N MET A 303 -4.09 10.65 -20.41
CA MET A 303 -2.66 10.37 -20.50
C MET A 303 -2.35 9.33 -21.57
N GLN A 304 -1.12 9.32 -22.07
CA GLN A 304 -0.67 8.34 -23.07
C GLN A 304 0.25 7.27 -22.48
N VAL A 305 1.11 7.62 -21.51
CA VAL A 305 2.05 6.68 -20.89
C VAL A 305 2.09 6.89 -19.37
N GLY A 306 2.01 5.79 -18.62
CA GLY A 306 2.30 5.79 -17.19
C GLY A 306 3.79 5.57 -16.94
N MET A 307 4.41 6.39 -16.11
CA MET A 307 5.83 6.23 -15.78
C MET A 307 6.04 5.85 -14.32
N LEU A 308 7.06 5.02 -14.10
CA LEU A 308 7.56 4.59 -12.79
C LEU A 308 9.07 4.94 -12.69
N PRO A 309 9.41 6.24 -12.62
CA PRO A 309 10.80 6.73 -12.53
C PRO A 309 11.35 6.49 -11.12
N THR A 310 11.53 5.24 -10.72
CA THR A 310 11.89 4.90 -9.33
C THR A 310 13.41 4.97 -9.15
N LEU A 311 13.87 5.73 -8.17
CA LEU A 311 15.27 5.80 -7.77
C LEU A 311 15.72 4.42 -7.28
N LEU A 312 16.77 3.84 -7.85
CA LEU A 312 17.26 2.51 -7.47
C LEU A 312 18.11 2.59 -6.19
N ASN A 313 17.62 2.02 -5.10
CA ASN A 313 18.30 1.89 -3.81
C ASN A 313 17.85 0.61 -3.09
N ASP A 314 18.41 0.33 -1.91
CA ASP A 314 18.13 -0.90 -1.17
C ASP A 314 16.65 -1.06 -0.80
N TYR A 315 15.96 0.05 -0.52
CA TYR A 315 14.53 0.03 -0.21
C TYR A 315 13.69 -0.20 -1.48
N THR A 316 13.98 0.53 -2.56
CA THR A 316 13.16 0.50 -3.78
C THR A 316 13.37 -0.75 -4.61
N ARG A 317 14.55 -1.39 -4.54
CA ARG A 317 14.83 -2.67 -5.23
C ARG A 317 13.78 -3.73 -4.91
N SER A 318 13.33 -3.78 -3.66
CA SER A 318 12.32 -4.71 -3.16
C SER A 318 10.88 -4.21 -3.35
N MET A 319 10.62 -3.22 -4.20
CA MET A 319 9.27 -2.69 -4.43
C MET A 319 8.58 -3.31 -5.65
N PHE A 320 7.29 -3.55 -5.50
CA PHE A 320 6.36 -3.75 -6.61
C PHE A 320 5.40 -2.55 -6.64
N PRO A 321 5.51 -1.58 -7.55
CA PRO A 321 4.64 -0.41 -7.54
C PRO A 321 3.17 -0.76 -7.84
N MET A 322 2.21 -0.38 -6.98
CA MET A 322 0.76 -0.53 -7.26
C MET A 322 0.37 0.17 -8.57
N LYS A 323 1.01 1.33 -8.82
CA LYS A 323 0.82 2.18 -10.01
C LYS A 323 0.97 1.42 -11.32
N PHE A 324 1.77 0.35 -11.34
CA PHE A 324 1.88 -0.51 -12.51
C PHE A 324 0.50 -1.02 -12.95
N TYR A 325 -0.24 -1.70 -12.07
CA TYR A 325 -1.56 -2.21 -12.40
C TYR A 325 -2.63 -1.11 -12.46
N GLU A 326 -2.47 -0.01 -11.72
CA GLU A 326 -3.35 1.17 -11.84
C GLU A 326 -3.28 1.79 -13.25
N TYR A 327 -2.09 1.89 -13.83
CA TYR A 327 -1.89 2.37 -15.20
C TYR A 327 -2.42 1.38 -16.22
N LEU A 328 -2.12 0.08 -16.08
CA LEU A 328 -2.62 -0.94 -16.99
C LEU A 328 -4.16 -0.96 -16.99
N ALA A 329 -4.79 -0.97 -15.80
CA ALA A 329 -6.25 -0.93 -15.67
C ALA A 329 -6.85 0.32 -16.31
N ALA A 330 -6.16 1.45 -16.22
CA ALA A 330 -6.56 2.69 -16.87
C ALA A 330 -6.23 2.76 -18.38
N GLY A 331 -5.66 1.71 -18.97
CA GLY A 331 -5.34 1.62 -20.39
C GLY A 331 -4.01 2.26 -20.80
N LEU A 332 -3.12 2.56 -19.85
CA LEU A 332 -1.83 3.19 -20.14
C LEU A 332 -0.76 2.10 -20.25
N PRO A 333 0.00 2.04 -21.36
CA PRO A 333 1.29 1.37 -21.34
C PRO A 333 2.22 2.03 -20.31
N VAL A 334 3.14 1.24 -19.76
CA VAL A 334 4.00 1.63 -18.64
C VAL A 334 5.47 1.62 -19.04
N VAL A 335 6.20 2.62 -18.57
CA VAL A 335 7.68 2.64 -18.58
C VAL A 335 8.20 2.74 -17.15
N SER A 336 9.12 1.84 -16.77
CA SER A 336 9.70 1.81 -15.43
C SER A 336 11.22 1.86 -15.47
N THR A 337 11.84 2.38 -14.41
CA THR A 337 13.22 2.03 -14.11
C THR A 337 13.33 0.52 -13.86
N PRO A 338 14.51 -0.11 -14.04
CA PRO A 338 14.67 -1.57 -13.98
C PRO A 338 14.65 -2.10 -12.53
N LEU A 339 13.50 -1.98 -11.89
CA LEU A 339 13.20 -2.58 -10.59
C LEU A 339 13.07 -4.11 -10.69
N ASP A 340 13.18 -4.81 -9.55
CA ASP A 340 13.15 -6.28 -9.56
C ASP A 340 11.84 -6.86 -10.10
N PHE A 341 10.70 -6.19 -9.88
CA PHE A 341 9.41 -6.63 -10.42
C PHE A 341 9.36 -6.66 -11.96
N ALA A 342 10.21 -5.85 -12.62
CA ALA A 342 10.31 -5.71 -14.07
C ALA A 342 11.31 -6.69 -14.71
N LYS A 343 12.03 -7.50 -13.92
CA LYS A 343 12.89 -8.57 -14.43
C LYS A 343 12.11 -9.69 -15.13
N VAL A 344 10.84 -9.85 -14.75
CA VAL A 344 9.90 -10.75 -15.42
C VAL A 344 9.19 -9.94 -16.52
N SER A 345 9.11 -10.49 -17.73
CA SER A 345 8.35 -9.87 -18.83
C SER A 345 6.89 -9.70 -18.42
N ARG A 346 6.33 -8.51 -18.66
CA ARG A 346 4.95 -8.17 -18.32
C ARG A 346 4.30 -7.43 -19.50
N PRO A 347 3.07 -7.79 -19.88
CA PRO A 347 2.33 -7.05 -20.90
C PRO A 347 2.24 -5.56 -20.56
N GLY A 348 2.44 -4.72 -21.57
CA GLY A 348 2.38 -3.27 -21.41
C GLY A 348 3.54 -2.63 -20.65
N LEU A 349 4.61 -3.35 -20.28
CA LEU A 349 5.78 -2.81 -19.57
C LEU A 349 7.01 -2.74 -20.46
N LEU A 350 7.64 -1.56 -20.54
CA LEU A 350 9.01 -1.38 -21.01
C LEU A 350 9.88 -0.79 -19.89
N THR A 351 11.20 -0.94 -20.01
CA THR A 351 12.15 -0.45 -19.02
C THR A 351 13.24 0.43 -19.63
N GLY A 352 13.69 1.42 -18.86
CA GLY A 352 14.85 2.26 -19.18
C GLY A 352 15.62 2.59 -17.90
N GLY A 353 16.95 2.40 -17.93
CA GLY A 353 17.82 2.56 -16.75
C GLY A 353 18.46 3.95 -16.63
N ASP A 354 18.40 4.74 -17.68
CA ASP A 354 18.99 6.08 -17.81
C ASP A 354 18.08 6.96 -18.68
N ALA A 355 18.36 8.27 -18.78
CA ALA A 355 17.50 9.19 -19.50
C ALA A 355 17.29 8.82 -20.97
N ALA A 356 18.32 8.33 -21.66
CA ALA A 356 18.22 7.98 -23.08
C ALA A 356 17.38 6.71 -23.27
N SER A 357 17.65 5.66 -22.51
CA SER A 357 16.88 4.41 -22.58
C SER A 357 15.44 4.58 -22.08
N PHE A 358 15.21 5.43 -21.07
CA PHE A 358 13.87 5.75 -20.55
C PHE A 358 13.04 6.54 -21.57
N VAL A 359 13.64 7.56 -22.22
CA VAL A 359 12.98 8.29 -23.32
C VAL A 359 12.68 7.37 -24.49
N ALA A 360 13.62 6.51 -24.90
CA ALA A 360 13.40 5.56 -25.99
C ALA A 360 12.24 4.59 -25.67
N ALA A 361 12.15 4.10 -24.43
CA ALA A 361 11.05 3.26 -24.00
C ALA A 361 9.70 4.00 -24.01
N ILE A 362 9.66 5.28 -23.60
CA ILE A 362 8.43 6.09 -23.67
C ILE A 362 8.04 6.33 -25.12
N ASP A 363 8.99 6.63 -26.01
CA ASP A 363 8.73 6.85 -27.43
C ASP A 363 8.10 5.60 -28.08
N ALA A 364 8.61 4.41 -27.76
CA ALA A 364 8.03 3.15 -28.19
C ALA A 364 6.60 2.94 -27.66
N GLN A 365 6.32 3.29 -26.40
CA GLN A 365 4.96 3.20 -25.84
C GLN A 365 4.01 4.25 -26.43
N LEU A 366 4.50 5.45 -26.77
CA LEU A 366 3.72 6.47 -27.47
C LEU A 366 3.37 6.02 -28.88
N ALA A 367 4.32 5.39 -29.60
CA ALA A 367 4.07 4.82 -30.93
C ALA A 367 3.09 3.65 -30.90
N ARG A 368 3.12 2.84 -29.83
CA ARG A 368 2.14 1.77 -29.56
C ARG A 368 0.74 2.35 -29.33
N GLY A 369 0.64 3.42 -28.54
CA GLY A 369 -0.64 3.95 -28.07
C GLY A 369 -1.15 3.26 -26.81
N ARG A 370 -2.36 3.66 -26.40
CA ARG A 370 -3.05 3.12 -25.21
C ARG A 370 -3.38 1.64 -25.41
N LEU A 371 -3.49 0.91 -24.30
CA LEU A 371 -3.89 -0.49 -24.31
C LEU A 371 -5.38 -0.61 -24.65
N GLU A 372 -5.70 -1.55 -25.52
CA GLU A 372 -7.09 -1.88 -25.83
C GLU A 372 -7.76 -2.63 -24.66
N PRO A 373 -9.09 -2.59 -24.51
CA PRO A 373 -9.78 -3.23 -23.37
C PRO A 373 -9.45 -4.71 -23.17
N ASP A 374 -9.16 -5.44 -24.25
CA ASP A 374 -8.80 -6.86 -24.20
C ASP A 374 -7.38 -7.06 -23.65
N GLU A 375 -6.45 -6.21 -24.07
CA GLU A 375 -5.08 -6.18 -23.56
C GLU A 375 -5.04 -5.78 -22.09
N VAL A 376 -5.92 -4.84 -21.67
CA VAL A 376 -6.06 -4.47 -20.26
C VAL A 376 -6.53 -5.66 -19.43
N ARG A 377 -7.55 -6.40 -19.89
CA ARG A 377 -8.03 -7.60 -19.18
C ARG A 377 -6.96 -8.67 -19.06
N GLU A 378 -6.16 -8.88 -20.11
CA GLU A 378 -5.04 -9.82 -20.09
C GLU A 378 -3.91 -9.36 -19.14
N ALA A 379 -3.53 -8.08 -19.23
CA ALA A 379 -2.42 -7.52 -18.45
C ALA A 379 -2.74 -7.44 -16.95
N VAL A 380 -3.98 -7.08 -16.59
CA VAL A 380 -4.45 -7.05 -15.20
C VAL A 380 -4.72 -8.47 -14.72
N GLY A 381 -5.46 -9.29 -15.49
CA GLY A 381 -5.82 -10.66 -15.15
C GLY A 381 -6.39 -10.77 -13.73
N ASP A 382 -5.85 -11.73 -12.96
CA ASP A 382 -6.24 -11.97 -11.56
C ASP A 382 -5.59 -11.01 -10.54
N ASN A 383 -4.86 -9.98 -10.99
CA ASN A 383 -4.15 -9.04 -10.10
C ASN A 383 -5.12 -7.96 -9.56
N THR A 384 -6.25 -8.40 -9.01
CA THR A 384 -7.22 -7.56 -8.30
C THR A 384 -7.17 -7.82 -6.80
N TRP A 385 -7.67 -6.87 -6.02
CA TRP A 385 -7.68 -7.00 -4.57
C TRP A 385 -8.50 -8.21 -4.09
N GLU A 386 -9.66 -8.43 -4.70
CA GLU A 386 -10.59 -9.51 -4.39
C GLU A 386 -9.95 -10.86 -4.64
N ARG A 387 -9.42 -11.05 -5.87
CA ARG A 387 -8.83 -12.33 -6.28
C ARG A 387 -7.57 -12.65 -5.50
N ARG A 388 -6.76 -11.64 -5.16
CA ARG A 388 -5.60 -11.84 -4.29
C ARG A 388 -6.02 -12.21 -2.87
N LEU A 389 -7.04 -11.56 -2.32
CA LEU A 389 -7.55 -11.91 -0.99
C LEU A 389 -8.12 -13.33 -0.97
N ASP A 390 -8.82 -13.78 -2.02
CA ASP A 390 -9.33 -15.15 -2.13
C ASP A 390 -8.19 -16.17 -2.03
N LYS A 391 -7.12 -15.96 -2.81
CA LYS A 391 -5.94 -16.81 -2.80
C LYS A 391 -5.26 -16.84 -1.43
N MET A 392 -5.14 -15.68 -0.79
CA MET A 392 -4.56 -15.56 0.55
C MET A 392 -5.41 -16.29 1.60
N LEU A 393 -6.73 -16.06 1.63
CA LEU A 393 -7.63 -16.73 2.58
C LEU A 393 -7.65 -18.24 2.38
N ALA A 394 -7.62 -18.72 1.13
CA ALA A 394 -7.53 -20.14 0.82
C ALA A 394 -6.25 -20.80 1.38
N ILE A 395 -5.14 -20.06 1.41
CA ILE A 395 -3.89 -20.52 2.05
C ILE A 395 -3.99 -20.45 3.57
N THR A 396 -4.60 -19.39 4.12
CA THR A 396 -4.69 -19.16 5.57
C THR A 396 -5.61 -20.18 6.28
N PHE A 397 -6.72 -20.58 5.65
CA PHE A 397 -7.71 -21.48 6.27
C PHE A 397 -7.78 -22.87 5.60
N GLY A 398 -7.23 -23.03 4.40
CA GLY A 398 -7.48 -24.20 3.55
C GLY A 398 -8.71 -24.00 2.65
N ARG A 399 -8.67 -24.54 1.43
CA ARG A 399 -9.72 -24.32 0.40
C ARG A 399 -11.11 -24.79 0.84
N ASP A 400 -11.18 -25.97 1.45
CA ASP A 400 -12.45 -26.56 1.90
C ASP A 400 -13.05 -25.78 3.08
N ASP A 401 -12.19 -25.25 3.96
CA ASP A 401 -12.60 -24.46 5.13
C ASP A 401 -13.10 -23.07 4.71
N VAL A 402 -12.51 -22.44 3.67
CA VAL A 402 -13.01 -21.16 3.14
C VAL A 402 -14.41 -21.30 2.55
N ARG A 403 -14.66 -22.34 1.75
CA ARG A 403 -15.98 -22.56 1.14
C ARG A 403 -17.03 -22.88 2.21
N ALA A 404 -16.67 -23.70 3.20
CA ALA A 404 -17.55 -24.04 4.30
C ALA A 404 -17.84 -22.86 5.24
N ARG A 405 -16.86 -22.00 5.52
CA ARG A 405 -17.02 -20.88 6.47
C ARG A 405 -17.56 -19.61 5.87
N PHE A 406 -17.23 -19.31 4.62
CA PHE A 406 -17.43 -17.98 4.03
C PHE A 406 -18.22 -17.99 2.72
N GLY A 407 -18.85 -19.11 2.35
CA GLY A 407 -19.81 -19.15 1.25
C GLY A 407 -19.21 -19.09 -0.17
N GLY A 408 -17.90 -19.30 -0.32
CA GLY A 408 -17.18 -19.58 -1.57
C GLY A 408 -17.42 -18.64 -2.77
N VAL A 409 -16.48 -17.74 -3.02
CA VAL A 409 -16.13 -17.34 -4.40
C VAL A 409 -14.84 -18.08 -4.75
N ALA A 410 -14.93 -19.00 -5.71
CA ALA A 410 -13.78 -19.67 -6.32
C ALA A 410 -13.12 -18.77 -7.37
#